data_AF-A0AAV6Z896-F1
#
_entry.id   AF-A0AAV6Z896-F1
#
_cell.length_a   1.000
_cell.length_b   1.000
_cell.length_c   1.000
_cell.angle_alpha   90.00
_cell.angle_beta   90.00
_cell.angle_gamma   90.00
#
_symmetry.space_group_name_H-M   'P 1'
#
loop_
_entity.id
_entity.type
_entity.pdbx_description
1 polymer ?
#
loop_
_entity_poly.entity_id
_entity_poly.type
_entity_poly.pdbx_seq_one_letter_code
_entity_poly.pdbx_strand_id
1 'polypeptide(L)'
;MWTVTSVLIHHTSEHWGSRIAPHGCLIPFPRMFSGLSLFRAYLVCAWAEHGADALGPDGRVLHSPSFPPDKIVDTLGAGDTFNASVIFALSKGQTMEEAITFGCRIAGKKCGIQGYDGITS
;
A
#
# COMPACT_ATOMS: atom_id res chain seq x y z
N MET A 1 -16.51 4.39 0.70
CA MET A 1 -15.36 5.16 1.20
C MET A 1 -14.30 4.15 1.58
N TRP A 2 -13.22 4.07 0.80
CA TRP A 2 -12.11 3.14 1.06
C TRP A 2 -11.41 3.53 2.35
N THR A 3 -11.28 2.61 3.29
CA THR A 3 -10.51 2.84 4.51
C THR A 3 -9.03 2.91 4.17
N VAL A 4 -8.38 3.95 4.67
CA VAL A 4 -6.92 4.09 4.69
C VAL A 4 -6.35 2.82 5.30
N THR A 5 -5.73 1.98 4.48
CA THR A 5 -5.02 0.80 4.99
C THR A 5 -3.56 1.15 5.01
N SER A 6 -3.06 1.52 6.19
CA SER A 6 -1.64 1.69 6.41
C SER A 6 -1.01 0.31 6.60
N VAL A 7 -0.12 -0.09 5.70
CA VAL A 7 0.65 -1.33 5.85
C VAL A 7 2.10 -0.97 6.10
N LEU A 8 2.65 -1.45 7.21
CA LEU A 8 4.08 -1.41 7.45
C LEU A 8 4.70 -2.61 6.73
N ILE A 9 5.49 -2.37 5.69
CA ILE A 9 6.21 -3.40 4.96
C ILE A 9 7.67 -3.31 5.34
N HIS A 10 8.14 -4.29 6.12
CA HIS A 10 9.54 -4.37 6.47
C HIS A 10 10.34 -4.93 5.29
N HIS A 11 11.30 -4.17 4.75
CA HIS A 11 12.24 -4.73 3.79
C HIS A 11 13.30 -5.49 4.60
N THR A 12 13.15 -6.81 4.71
CA THR A 12 14.08 -7.66 5.47
C THR A 12 15.17 -8.20 4.54
N SER A 13 16.42 -7.80 4.76
CA SER A 13 17.53 -8.76 4.68
C SER A 13 17.71 -9.30 6.10
N GLU A 14 17.07 -10.45 6.37
CA GLU A 14 17.25 -11.34 7.54
C GLU A 14 16.63 -11.01 8.93
N HIS A 15 16.14 -12.11 9.54
CA HIS A 15 15.75 -12.46 10.93
C HIS A 15 14.60 -11.72 11.67
N TRP A 16 13.56 -12.50 12.02
CA TRP A 16 12.29 -12.14 12.66
C TRP A 16 12.37 -11.84 14.16
N GLY A 17 11.73 -10.75 14.60
CA GLY A 17 11.40 -10.46 16.01
C GLY A 17 10.28 -9.41 16.11
N SER A 18 9.11 -9.83 16.59
CA SER A 18 7.85 -9.05 16.58
C SER A 18 7.72 -8.05 17.75
N ARG A 19 7.36 -6.78 17.47
CA ARG A 19 6.71 -5.88 18.44
C ARG A 19 5.67 -4.99 17.76
N ILE A 20 4.50 -4.86 18.40
CA ILE A 20 3.31 -4.14 17.95
C ILE A 20 3.26 -2.78 18.66
N ALA A 21 2.90 -1.69 17.95
CA ALA A 21 2.71 -0.35 18.53
C ALA A 21 1.22 -0.05 18.81
N PRO A 22 0.87 0.69 19.89
CA PRO A 22 -0.52 0.94 20.28
C PRO A 22 -1.15 2.16 19.60
N HIS A 23 -2.48 2.19 19.70
CA HIS A 23 -3.46 2.91 18.89
C HIS A 23 -3.58 4.43 19.11
N GLY A 24 -3.90 5.16 18.03
CA GLY A 24 -4.72 6.38 18.07
C GLY A 24 -3.97 7.73 18.10
N CYS A 25 -3.60 8.27 16.93
CA CYS A 25 -3.21 9.68 16.81
C CYS A 25 -3.54 10.21 15.40
N LEU A 26 -4.45 11.19 15.31
CA LEU A 26 -4.72 11.94 14.08
C LEU A 26 -3.66 13.06 13.99
N ILE A 27 -2.58 12.82 13.25
CA ILE A 27 -1.54 13.83 12.98
C ILE A 27 -1.27 13.96 11.48
N PRO A 28 -1.03 15.20 10.99
CA PRO A 28 -0.74 15.46 9.58
C PRO A 28 0.55 14.76 9.13
N PHE A 29 0.50 14.17 7.92
CA PHE A 29 1.44 13.21 7.33
C PHE A 29 2.95 13.47 7.57
N PRO A 30 3.48 14.71 7.56
CA PRO A 30 4.91 14.92 7.71
C PRO A 30 5.44 14.75 9.16
N ARG A 31 4.58 14.80 10.19
CA ARG A 31 5.01 14.85 11.60
C ARG A 31 4.76 13.56 12.39
N MET A 32 4.18 12.53 11.77
CA MET A 32 3.83 11.27 12.44
C MET A 32 5.01 10.32 12.67
N PHE A 33 6.12 10.50 11.97
CA PHE A 33 7.05 9.39 11.73
C PHE A 33 8.49 9.60 12.23
N SER A 34 8.74 10.60 13.08
CA SER A 34 10.06 10.84 13.68
C SER A 34 10.63 9.62 14.45
N GLY A 35 9.76 8.74 14.96
CA GLY A 35 10.16 7.54 15.72
C GLY A 35 10.33 6.24 14.93
N LEU A 36 9.95 6.19 13.65
CA LEU A 36 9.99 4.94 12.84
C LEU A 36 11.35 4.66 12.19
N SER A 37 12.30 5.60 12.28
CA SER A 37 13.66 5.52 11.73
C SER A 37 14.51 4.34 12.26
N LEU A 38 14.09 3.66 13.32
CA LEU A 38 14.83 2.52 13.91
C LEU A 38 14.62 1.20 13.17
N PHE A 39 13.54 1.06 12.39
CA PHE A 39 13.28 -0.12 11.59
C PHE A 39 13.50 0.22 10.12
N ARG A 40 14.28 -0.60 9.39
CA ARG A 40 14.47 -0.50 7.94
C ARG A 40 13.19 -0.95 7.21
N ALA A 41 12.10 -0.22 7.44
CA ALA A 41 10.77 -0.53 6.95
C ALA A 41 10.24 0.60 6.08
N TYR A 42 9.34 0.24 5.16
CA TYR A 42 8.51 1.18 4.44
C TYR A 42 7.14 1.26 5.10
N LEU A 43 6.61 2.46 5.23
CA LEU A 43 5.22 2.68 5.55
C LEU A 43 4.45 2.97 4.26
N VAL A 44 3.45 2.16 3.93
CA VAL A 44 2.62 2.34 2.75
C VAL A 44 1.21 2.76 3.16
N CYS A 45 0.64 3.75 2.48
CA CYS A 45 -0.66 4.32 2.76
C CYS A 45 -1.47 4.44 1.46
N ALA A 46 -2.51 3.63 1.31
CA ALA A 46 -3.44 3.72 0.18
C ALA A 46 -4.56 4.75 0.48
N TRP A 47 -4.82 5.63 -0.49
CA TRP A 47 -5.71 6.79 -0.42
C TRP A 47 -6.79 6.79 -1.52
N ALA A 48 -7.38 5.63 -1.79
CA ALA A 48 -8.53 5.53 -2.68
C ALA A 48 -8.24 6.13 -4.07
N GLU A 49 -9.09 7.04 -4.55
CA GLU A 49 -8.92 7.76 -5.81
C GLU A 49 -7.65 8.63 -5.89
N HIS A 50 -7.01 8.93 -4.77
CA HIS A 50 -5.74 9.67 -4.74
C HIS A 50 -4.52 8.75 -4.92
N GLY A 51 -4.70 7.43 -4.99
CA GLY A 51 -3.63 6.47 -5.21
C GLY A 51 -3.00 5.98 -3.92
N ALA A 52 -1.68 5.92 -3.85
CA ALA A 52 -0.96 5.45 -2.68
C ALA A 52 0.41 6.12 -2.52
N ASP A 53 0.84 6.27 -1.26
CA ASP A 53 2.15 6.77 -0.89
C ASP A 53 2.94 5.72 -0.13
N ALA A 54 4.28 5.75 -0.26
CA ALA A 54 5.19 4.99 0.58
C ALA A 54 6.29 5.88 1.15
N LEU A 55 6.53 5.81 2.47
CA LEU A 55 7.63 6.48 3.15
C LEU A 55 8.72 5.45 3.45
N GLY A 56 9.91 5.66 2.88
CA GLY A 56 11.08 4.82 3.11
C GLY A 56 11.87 5.19 4.37
N PRO A 57 12.80 4.31 4.79
CA PRO A 57 13.66 4.56 5.94
C PRO A 57 14.67 5.71 5.71
N ASP A 58 14.87 6.11 4.45
CA ASP A 58 15.66 7.28 4.05
C ASP A 58 14.85 8.59 4.11
N GLY A 59 13.60 8.53 4.56
CA GLY A 59 12.69 9.68 4.62
C GLY A 59 12.10 10.09 3.28
N ARG A 60 12.37 9.35 2.19
CA ARG A 60 11.81 9.65 0.87
C ARG A 60 10.37 9.17 0.79
N VAL A 61 9.50 10.03 0.27
CA VAL A 61 8.12 9.69 -0.08
C VAL A 61 8.06 9.32 -1.55
N LEU A 62 7.50 8.15 -1.83
CA LEU A 62 7.15 7.65 -3.15
C LEU A 62 5.65 7.76 -3.31
N HIS A 63 5.18 8.12 -4.51
CA HIS A 63 3.77 8.30 -4.80
C HIS A 63 3.39 7.53 -6.07
N SER A 64 2.20 6.94 -6.08
CA SER A 64 1.56 6.43 -7.27
C SER A 64 0.12 6.91 -7.34
N PRO A 65 -0.37 7.40 -8.49
CA PRO A 65 -1.77 7.77 -8.64
C PRO A 65 -2.69 6.54 -8.59
N SER A 66 -3.99 6.76 -8.45
CA SER A 66 -4.96 5.69 -8.68
C SER A 66 -5.12 5.40 -10.19
N PHE A 67 -5.57 4.20 -10.52
CA PHE A 67 -5.88 3.78 -11.89
C PHE A 67 -7.34 3.34 -11.97
N PRO A 68 -8.31 4.28 -11.86
CA PRO A 68 -9.72 3.93 -11.80
C PRO A 68 -10.19 3.32 -13.13
N PRO A 69 -11.15 2.38 -13.10
CA PRO A 69 -11.80 1.87 -14.30
C PRO A 69 -12.77 2.93 -14.85
N ASP A 70 -13.16 2.80 -16.13
CA ASP A 70 -14.16 3.69 -16.75
C ASP A 70 -15.49 3.71 -15.98
N LYS A 71 -15.85 2.57 -15.36
CA LYS A 71 -17.02 2.43 -14.50
C LYS A 71 -16.66 1.66 -13.23
N ILE A 72 -16.94 2.27 -12.08
CA ILE A 72 -16.85 1.59 -10.78
C ILE A 72 -18.06 0.66 -10.63
N VAL A 73 -17.80 -0.62 -10.42
CA VAL A 73 -18.81 -1.69 -10.29
C VAL A 73 -18.88 -2.19 -8.86
N ASP A 74 -17.73 -2.54 -8.27
CA ASP A 74 -17.67 -3.09 -6.91
C ASP A 74 -16.37 -2.70 -6.23
N THR A 75 -16.47 -2.06 -5.07
CA THR A 75 -15.32 -1.58 -4.29
C THR A 75 -14.92 -2.51 -3.14
N LEU A 76 -15.63 -3.61 -2.92
CA LEU A 76 -15.32 -4.50 -1.80
C LEU A 76 -13.95 -5.16 -1.98
N GLY A 77 -13.02 -5.00 -1.04
CA GLY A 77 -11.74 -5.72 -1.04
C GLY A 77 -10.66 -5.22 -2.00
N ALA A 78 -10.77 -4.05 -2.63
CA ALA A 78 -9.61 -3.52 -3.38
C ALA A 78 -8.47 -2.99 -2.49
N GLY A 79 -8.72 -2.66 -1.21
CA GLY A 79 -7.65 -2.44 -0.25
C GLY A 79 -6.83 -3.70 0.01
N ASP A 80 -7.49 -4.84 0.20
CA ASP A 80 -6.83 -6.15 0.32
C ASP A 80 -6.12 -6.53 -0.98
N THR A 81 -6.74 -6.22 -2.12
CA THR A 81 -6.14 -6.43 -3.45
C THR A 81 -4.87 -5.60 -3.64
N PHE A 82 -4.89 -4.33 -3.21
CA PHE A 82 -3.71 -3.47 -3.20
C PHE A 82 -2.60 -4.09 -2.35
N ASN A 83 -2.90 -4.46 -1.10
CA ASN A 83 -1.93 -5.05 -0.19
C ASN A 83 -1.30 -6.33 -0.74
N ALA A 84 -2.15 -7.25 -1.22
CA ALA A 84 -1.70 -8.51 -1.82
C ALA A 84 -0.81 -8.27 -3.05
N SER A 85 -1.17 -7.29 -3.88
CA SER A 85 -0.42 -6.93 -5.09
C SER A 85 0.93 -6.30 -4.77
N VAL A 86 1.01 -5.41 -3.77
CA VAL A 86 2.28 -4.83 -3.30
C VAL A 86 3.18 -5.93 -2.75
N ILE A 87 2.66 -6.81 -1.88
CA ILE A 87 3.43 -7.94 -1.34
C ILE A 87 3.91 -8.86 -2.46
N PHE A 88 3.05 -9.16 -3.44
CA PHE A 88 3.41 -9.95 -4.61
C PHE A 88 4.55 -9.31 -5.40
N ALA A 89 4.42 -8.04 -5.78
CA ALA A 89 5.44 -7.28 -6.51
C ALA A 89 6.81 -7.31 -5.80
N LEU A 90 6.81 -7.02 -4.50
CA LEU A 90 8.03 -7.05 -3.68
C LEU A 90 8.60 -8.47 -3.59
N SER A 91 7.77 -9.51 -3.47
CA SER A 91 8.23 -10.91 -3.47
C SER A 91 8.89 -11.32 -4.80
N LYS A 92 8.61 -10.60 -5.89
CA LYS A 92 9.24 -10.76 -7.20
C LYS A 92 10.51 -9.90 -7.37
N GLY A 93 10.95 -9.21 -6.31
CA GLY A 93 12.14 -8.37 -6.33
C GLY A 93 11.93 -7.00 -6.98
N GLN A 94 10.67 -6.58 -7.20
CA GLN A 94 10.39 -5.22 -7.66
C GLN A 94 10.71 -4.19 -6.57
N THR A 95 10.99 -2.96 -7.00
CA THR A 95 11.20 -1.82 -6.09
C THR A 95 9.90 -1.42 -5.41
N MET A 96 9.98 -0.66 -4.31
CA MET A 96 8.78 -0.16 -3.62
C MET A 96 7.92 0.73 -4.52
N GLU A 97 8.52 1.58 -5.35
CA GLU A 97 7.81 2.47 -6.29
C GLU A 97 7.01 1.66 -7.35
N GLU A 98 7.65 0.63 -7.91
CA GLU A 98 6.99 -0.31 -8.82
C GLU A 98 5.87 -1.08 -8.12
N ALA A 99 6.11 -1.51 -6.88
CA ALA A 99 5.15 -2.29 -6.11
C ALA A 99 3.88 -1.50 -5.77
N ILE A 100 3.99 -0.26 -5.28
CA ILE A 100 2.81 0.58 -5.01
C ILE A 100 2.05 0.92 -6.30
N THR A 101 2.77 1.11 -7.41
CA THR A 101 2.16 1.35 -8.72
C THR A 101 1.41 0.13 -9.23
N PHE A 102 2.00 -1.05 -9.08
CA PHE A 102 1.34 -2.31 -9.40
C PHE A 102 0.09 -2.51 -8.53
N GLY A 103 0.20 -2.27 -7.22
CA GLY A 103 -0.93 -2.30 -6.30
C GLY A 103 -2.09 -1.41 -6.72
N CYS A 104 -1.82 -0.15 -7.05
CA CYS A 104 -2.85 0.80 -7.50
C CYS A 104 -3.55 0.33 -8.79
N ARG A 105 -2.81 -0.29 -9.72
CA ARG A 105 -3.38 -0.82 -10.97
C ARG A 105 -4.32 -2.00 -10.74
N ILE A 106 -3.89 -2.98 -9.95
CA ILE A 106 -4.70 -4.19 -9.71
C ILE A 106 -5.93 -3.84 -8.85
N ALA A 107 -5.77 -2.98 -7.85
CA ALA A 107 -6.89 -2.47 -7.06
C ALA A 107 -7.89 -1.68 -7.92
N GLY A 108 -7.39 -0.81 -8.80
CA GLY A 108 -8.21 -0.08 -9.76
C GLY A 108 -9.00 -1.02 -10.68
N LYS A 109 -8.35 -2.04 -11.25
CA LYS A 109 -9.02 -3.07 -12.05
C LYS A 109 -10.09 -3.81 -11.25
N LYS A 110 -9.80 -4.17 -9.99
CA LYS A 110 -10.76 -4.81 -9.07
C LYS A 110 -12.02 -3.97 -8.91
N CYS A 111 -11.90 -2.65 -8.85
CA CYS A 111 -13.05 -1.74 -8.73
C CYS A 111 -14.03 -1.84 -9.90
N GLY A 112 -13.57 -2.29 -11.08
CA GLY A 112 -14.36 -2.37 -12.31
C GLY A 112 -15.04 -3.70 -12.55
N ILE A 113 -14.85 -4.68 -11.65
CA ILE A 113 -15.41 -6.03 -11.77
C ILE A 113 -16.14 -6.41 -10.48
N GLN A 114 -17.11 -7.31 -10.58
CA GLN A 114 -17.78 -7.88 -9.40
C GLN A 114 -16.99 -9.09 -8.91
N GLY A 115 -16.62 -9.12 -7.62
CA GLY A 115 -15.79 -10.19 -7.07
C GLY A 115 -14.33 -10.11 -7.56
N TYR A 116 -13.72 -11.28 -7.81
CA TYR A 116 -12.29 -11.39 -8.19
C TYR A 116 -12.04 -12.09 -9.54
N ASP A 117 -13.08 -12.61 -10.18
CA ASP A 117 -12.97 -13.27 -11.49
C ASP A 117 -12.59 -12.24 -12.56
N GLY A 118 -11.44 -12.42 -13.22
CA GLY A 118 -10.95 -11.53 -14.28
C GLY A 118 -9.87 -10.51 -13.88
N ILE A 119 -9.35 -10.55 -12.65
CA ILE A 119 -8.22 -9.67 -12.26
C ILE A 119 -6.93 -10.02 -13.01
N THR A 120 -6.70 -11.30 -13.31
CA THR A 120 -5.44 -11.79 -13.90
C THR A 120 -5.38 -11.78 -15.44
N SER A 121 -6.51 -11.48 -16.11
CA SER A 121 -6.60 -11.50 -17.58
C SER A 121 -5.98 -10.28 -18.27
#